data_AF-A0A950VGL8-F1
#
_entry.id   AF-A0A950VGL8-F1
#
_cell.length_a   1.000
_cell.length_b   1.000
_cell.length_c   1.000
_cell.angle_alpha   90.00
_cell.angle_beta   90.00
_cell.angle_gamma   90.00
#
_symmetry.space_group_name_H-M   'P 1'
#
loop_
_entity.id
_entity.type
_entity.pdbx_description
1 polymer ?
#
loop_
_entity_poly.entity_id
_entity_poly.type
_entity_poly.pdbx_seq_one_letter_code
_entity_poly.pdbx_strand_id
1 'polypeptide(L)' 'MFSRFFIDRPIFAAVLSIVITLAGGVAVFSLPIAQYPPITPPTISVACTYPGASAEVVSQTVASPIEQQVNGVEGMMYM' A
#
# COMPACT_ATOMS: atom_id res chain seq x y z
N MET A 1 39.46 11.93 8.33
CA MET A 1 39.30 12.76 9.55
C MET A 1 38.08 12.36 10.38
N PHE A 2 36.96 11.94 9.77
CA PHE A 2 35.73 11.51 10.46
C PHE A 2 35.93 10.34 11.45
N SER A 3 36.67 9.30 11.07
CA SER A 3 36.85 8.10 11.92
C SER A 3 37.67 8.35 13.20
N ARG A 4 38.58 9.34 13.21
CA ARG A 4 39.37 9.68 14.41
C ARG A 4 38.48 10.14 15.57
N PHE A 5 37.41 10.89 15.28
CA PHE A 5 36.47 11.37 16.30
C PHE A 5 35.81 10.22 17.08
N PHE A 6 35.45 9.13 16.40
CA PHE A 6 34.85 7.94 17.02
C PHE A 6 35.88 7.06 17.74
N ILE A 7 37.12 7.02 17.24
CA ILE A 7 38.23 6.31 17.89
C ILE A 7 38.63 7.01 19.21
N ASP A 8 38.74 8.33 19.19
CA ASP A 8 39.15 9.12 20.36
C ASP A 8 38.04 9.22 21.41
N ARG A 9 36.77 8.97 21.04
CA ARG A 9 35.62 8.95 21.95
C ARG A 9 34.86 7.62 21.87
N PRO A 10 35.42 6.53 22.44
CA PRO A 10 34.84 5.19 22.34
C PRO A 10 33.46 5.08 23.01
N ILE A 11 33.21 5.84 24.09
CA ILE A 11 31.91 5.85 24.77
C ILE A 11 30.82 6.44 23.85
N PHE A 12 31.13 7.52 23.13
CA PHE A 12 30.18 8.13 22.20
C PHE A 12 29.82 7.19 21.05
N ALA A 13 30.83 6.51 20.48
CA ALA A 13 30.63 5.52 19.43
C ALA A 13 29.77 4.34 19.91
N ALA A 14 30.00 3.84 21.13
CA ALA A 14 29.24 2.75 21.73
C ALA A 14 27.77 3.14 21.96
N VAL A 15 27.51 4.32 22.51
CA VAL A 15 26.14 4.82 22.73
C VAL A 15 25.40 4.95 21.41
N LEU A 16 26.03 5.50 20.37
CA LEU A 16 25.41 5.63 19.06
C LEU A 16 25.05 4.26 18.45
N SER A 17 25.95 3.29 18.57
CA SER A 17 25.69 1.90 18.13
C SER A 17 24.50 1.27 18.86
N ILE A 18 24.41 1.47 20.18
CA ILE A 18 23.29 0.97 21.00
C ILE A 18 21.98 1.63 20.57
N VAL A 19 21.97 2.95 20.36
CA VAL A 19 20.77 3.68 19.90
C VAL A 19 20.29 3.15 18.56
N ILE A 20 21.19 2.95 17.59
CA ILE A 20 20.84 2.40 16.27
C ILE A 20 20.30 0.97 16.39
N THR A 21 20.94 0.14 17.22
CA THR A 21 20.53 -1.25 17.44
C THR A 21 19.15 -1.33 18.10
N LEU A 22 18.88 -0.49 19.11
CA LEU A 22 17.58 -0.42 19.77
C LEU A 22 16.50 0.11 18.83
N ALA A 23 16.79 1.16 18.05
CA ALA A 23 15.85 1.69 17.06
C ALA A 23 15.50 0.64 16.00
N GLY A 24 16.49 -0.10 15.51
CA GLY A 24 16.28 -1.23 14.60
C GLY A 24 15.45 -2.35 15.25
N GLY A 25 15.74 -2.70 16.51
CA GLY A 25 14.97 -3.69 17.26
C GLY A 25 13.49 -3.32 17.39
N VAL A 26 13.19 -2.06 17.73
CA VAL A 26 11.79 -1.57 17.79
C VAL A 26 11.14 -1.58 16.41
N ALA A 27 11.85 -1.19 15.35
CA ALA A 27 11.33 -1.17 13.99
C ALA A 27 10.92 -2.57 13.49
N VAL A 28 11.67 -3.61 13.85
CA VAL A 28 11.35 -5.01 13.48
C VAL A 28 9.97 -5.41 14.00
N PHE A 29 9.59 -4.98 15.21
CA PHE A 29 8.27 -5.28 15.77
C PHE A 29 7.15 -4.42 15.19
N SER A 30 7.47 -3.22 14.68
CA SER A 30 6.48 -2.29 14.13
C SER A 30 6.26 -2.47 12.61
N LEU A 31 7.17 -3.14 11.90
CA LEU A 31 7.08 -3.32 10.47
C LEU A 31 6.03 -4.38 10.11
N PRO A 32 5.10 -4.08 9.19
CA PRO A 32 4.15 -5.07 8.71
C PRO A 32 4.88 -6.16 7.93
N ILE A 33 4.58 -7.42 8.26
CA ILE A 33 5.13 -8.58 7.57
C ILE A 33 4.16 -8.97 6.45
N ALA A 34 4.60 -8.84 5.20
CA ALA A 34 3.86 -9.28 4.02
C ALA A 34 4.68 -10.34 3.25
N GLN A 35 4.03 -11.40 2.76
CA GLN A 35 4.71 -12.46 1.98
C GLN A 35 5.12 -12.00 0.58
N TYR A 36 4.31 -11.11 0.01
CA TYR A 36 4.56 -10.46 -1.26
C TYR A 36 4.26 -8.97 -1.10
N PRO A 37 5.03 -8.09 -1.76
CA PRO A 37 4.61 -6.70 -1.88
C PRO A 37 3.27 -6.62 -2.63
N PRO A 38 2.48 -5.56 -2.46
CA PRO A 38 1.24 -5.35 -3.21
C PRO A 38 1.56 -5.11 -4.69
N ILE A 39 1.73 -6.20 -5.44
CA ILE A 39 2.02 -6.21 -6.89
C ILE A 39 0.75 -6.30 -7.73
N THR A 40 -0.38 -6.68 -7.11
CA THR A 40 -1.67 -6.73 -7.79
C THR A 40 -2.24 -5.33 -7.91
N PRO A 41 -2.74 -4.92 -9.09
CA PRO A 41 -3.47 -3.67 -9.22
C PRO A 41 -4.62 -3.61 -8.21
N PRO A 42 -4.85 -2.47 -7.52
CA PRO A 42 -6.02 -2.31 -6.68
C PRO A 42 -7.27 -2.39 -7.55
N THR A 43 -8.21 -3.27 -7.21
CA THR A 43 -9.49 -3.41 -7.92
C THR A 43 -10.63 -2.84 -7.09
N ILE A 44 -11.56 -2.17 -7.76
CA ILE A 44 -12.80 -1.65 -7.16
C ILE A 44 -13.95 -2.48 -7.71
N SER A 45 -14.77 -3.04 -6.82
CA SER A 45 -15.94 -3.83 -7.20
C SER A 45 -17.22 -3.04 -6.97
N VAL A 46 -18.06 -2.94 -7.99
CA VAL A 46 -19.38 -2.28 -7.93
C VAL A 46 -20.45 -3.35 -8.12
N ALA A 47 -21.28 -3.56 -7.09
CA ALA A 47 -22.38 -4.52 -7.12
C ALA A 47 -23.71 -3.78 -7.09
N CYS A 48 -24.60 -4.12 -8.03
CA CYS A 48 -25.96 -3.59 -8.08
C CYS A 48 -26.95 -4.73 -8.32
N THR A 49 -28.13 -4.64 -7.72
CA THR A 49 -29.16 -5.67 -7.82
C THR A 49 -30.41 -5.05 -8.43
N TYR A 50 -30.89 -5.62 -9.54
CA TYR A 50 -32.18 -5.24 -10.13
C TYR A 50 -33.08 -6.48 -10.29
N PRO A 51 -33.86 -6.84 -9.24
CA PRO A 51 -34.70 -8.03 -9.24
C PRO A 51 -35.80 -7.95 -10.30
N GLY A 52 -36.03 -9.06 -11.02
CA GLY A 52 -37.11 -9.16 -12.02
C GLY A 52 -36.75 -8.63 -13.42
N ALA A 53 -35.54 -8.06 -13.61
CA ALA A 53 -35.02 -7.69 -14.92
C ALA A 53 -34.26 -8.85 -15.57
N SER A 54 -34.30 -8.96 -16.89
CA SER A 54 -33.45 -9.88 -17.65
C SER A 54 -31.99 -9.40 -17.64
N ALA A 55 -31.04 -10.30 -17.85
CA ALA A 55 -29.61 -9.97 -17.88
C ALA A 55 -29.29 -8.82 -18.86
N GLU A 56 -29.99 -8.80 -20.00
CA GLU A 56 -29.86 -7.77 -21.03
C GLU A 56 -30.33 -6.39 -20.55
N VAL A 57 -31.46 -6.34 -19.83
CA VAL A 57 -31.98 -5.09 -19.25
C VAL A 57 -31.03 -4.57 -18.17
N VAL A 58 -30.49 -5.45 -17.31
CA VAL A 58 -29.55 -5.04 -16.25
C VAL A 58 -28.26 -4.48 -16.85
N SER A 59 -27.72 -5.12 -17.90
CA SER A 59 -26.52 -4.62 -18.59
C SER A 59 -26.74 -3.22 -19.17
N GLN A 60 -27.83 -3.00 -19.90
CA GLN A 60 -28.07 -1.73 -20.59
C GLN A 60 -28.50 -0.58 -19.66
N THR A 61 -29.27 -0.90 -18.62
CA THR A 61 -29.89 0.13 -17.76
C THR A 61 -29.14 0.38 -16.45
N VAL A 62 -28.31 -0.56 -16.00
CA VAL A 62 -27.56 -0.44 -14.75
C VAL A 62 -26.06 -0.43 -15.01
N ALA A 63 -25.51 -1.42 -15.74
CA ALA A 63 -24.07 -1.50 -15.95
C ALA A 63 -23.54 -0.38 -16.86
N SER A 64 -24.14 -0.16 -18.03
CA SER A 64 -23.70 0.87 -18.99
C SER A 64 -23.62 2.29 -18.42
N PRO A 65 -24.61 2.83 -17.67
CA PRO A 65 -24.46 4.16 -17.09
C PRO A 65 -23.39 4.21 -16.00
N ILE A 66 -23.21 3.14 -15.22
CA ILE A 66 -22.16 3.07 -14.21
C ILE A 66 -20.77 3.07 -14.88
N GLU A 67 -20.59 2.30 -15.95
CA GLU A 67 -19.36 2.28 -16.74
C GLU A 67 -19.01 3.66 -17.29
N GLN A 68 -19.99 4.38 -17.86
CA GLN A 68 -19.76 5.73 -18.39
C GLN A 68 -19.34 6.74 -17.32
N GLN A 69 -19.83 6.61 -16.09
CA GLN A 69 -19.49 7.53 -14.99
C GLN A 69 -18.17 7.17 -14.31
N VAL A 70 -17.80 5.89 -14.28
CA VAL A 70 -16.55 5.41 -13.68
C VAL A 70 -15.38 5.48 -14.68
N ASN A 71 -15.67 5.52 -15.98
CA ASN A 71 -14.64 5.70 -17.00
C ASN A 71 -13.95 7.07 -16.85
N GLY A 72 -12.62 7.05 -16.71
CA GLY A 72 -11.79 8.24 -16.56
C GLY A 72 -11.44 8.62 -15.12
N VAL A 73 -11.75 7.77 -14.13
CA VAL A 73 -11.28 7.97 -12.75
C VAL A 73 -9.75 7.96 -12.67
N GLU A 74 -9.20 8.87 -11.88
CA GLU A 74 -7.76 9.05 -11.69
C GLU A 74 -7.10 7.77 -11.15
N GLY A 75 -6.05 7.29 -11.83
CA GLY A 75 -5.34 6.06 -11.44
C GLY A 75 -5.95 4.75 -11.92
N MET A 76 -6.98 4.78 -12.76
CA MET A 76 -7.58 3.59 -13.36
C MET A 76 -6.70 3.04 -14.51
N MET A 77 -6.26 1.78 -14.40
CA MET A 77 -5.57 1.10 -15.51
C MET A 77 -6.54 0.46 -16.51
N TYR A 78 -7.60 -0.16 -15.99
CA TYR A 78 -8.65 -0.84 -16.76
C TYR A 78 -9.97 -0.80 -15.98
N MET A 79 -11.09 -0.88 -16.69
CA MET A 79 -12.43 -1.13 -16.14
C MET A 79 -12.87 -2.55 -16.49
#